data_AF-L0KTV7-F1
#
_entry.id   AF-L0KTV7-F1
#
_cell.length_a   1.000
_cell.length_b   1.000
_cell.length_c   1.000
_cell.angle_alpha   90.00
_cell.angle_beta   90.00
_cell.angle_gamma   90.00
#
_symmetry.space_group_name_H-M   'P 1'
#
loop_
_entity.id
_entity.type
_entity.pdbx_description
1 polymer ?
#
loop_
_entity_poly.entity_id
_entity_poly.type
_entity_poly.pdbx_seq_one_letter_code
_entity_poly.pdbx_strand_id
1 'polypeptide(L)'
;MRRRFLTDAEGIDTIPLKMIVYLAITGCVLALVAISWNTIVPLKQGYDVEKQLSEASLELLSLQKGKARDLSLFSSAQGSMCSLELDFPREITYLGFGVDPDPDNDGNVTNSAWDIENNTIIYRYNNGVKKRWIIEGEKIHFCQGRLSAGGTWLPEEISDPSNNMGMGVVIEKPISGTYVFELVRSDGTFTLSHFS
;
A
#
# COMPACT_ATOMS: atom_id res chain seq x y z
N MET A 1 2.81 3.11 84.25
CA MET A 1 3.12 2.05 83.27
C MET A 1 2.96 2.64 81.86
N ARG A 2 4.01 3.23 81.27
CA ARG A 2 3.94 3.92 79.95
C ARG A 2 4.89 3.25 78.95
N ARG A 3 4.28 2.63 77.95
CA ARG A 3 4.71 2.42 76.55
C ARG A 3 6.20 2.22 76.28
N ARG A 4 6.61 0.95 76.11
CA ARG A 4 7.73 0.52 75.26
C ARG A 4 7.14 -0.13 74.00
N PHE A 5 6.81 0.68 73.00
CA PHE A 5 6.36 0.21 71.67
C PHE A 5 6.86 1.14 70.55
N LEU A 6 7.91 1.93 70.79
CA LEU A 6 8.44 2.88 69.81
C LEU A 6 9.95 2.90 69.89
N THR A 7 10.60 1.88 69.33
CA THR A 7 12.00 2.00 68.86
C THR A 7 12.30 0.82 67.96
N ASP A 8 11.64 0.78 66.80
CA ASP A 8 12.18 0.07 65.66
C ASP A 8 12.22 1.08 64.51
N ALA A 9 13.31 1.86 64.51
CA ALA A 9 13.55 3.01 63.63
C ALA A 9 14.62 2.70 62.57
N GLU A 10 15.08 1.45 62.46
CA GLU A 10 16.09 1.05 61.47
C GLU A 10 15.49 0.86 60.06
N GLY A 11 14.17 0.85 59.92
CA GLY A 11 13.48 0.76 58.63
C GLY A 11 13.18 2.10 57.93
N ILE A 12 13.12 3.21 58.69
CA ILE A 12 12.51 4.48 58.24
C ILE A 12 13.45 5.26 57.31
N ASP A 13 14.76 5.24 57.55
CA ASP A 13 15.75 5.98 56.73
C ASP A 13 15.97 5.39 55.33
N THR A 14 15.53 4.15 55.08
CA THR A 14 15.67 3.53 53.75
C THR A 14 14.46 3.75 52.83
N ILE A 15 13.34 4.24 53.37
CA ILE A 15 12.09 4.44 52.62
C ILE A 15 12.25 5.49 51.51
N PRO A 16 12.84 6.69 51.75
CA PRO A 16 13.01 7.69 50.70
C PRO A 16 13.92 7.19 49.58
N LEU A 17 14.99 6.48 49.93
CA LEU A 17 15.96 5.94 48.98
C LEU A 17 15.33 4.88 48.06
N LYS A 18 14.57 3.93 48.63
CA LYS A 18 13.86 2.91 47.84
C LYS A 18 12.86 3.54 46.87
N MET A 19 12.17 4.60 47.31
CA MET A 19 11.20 5.30 46.47
C MET A 19 11.86 5.98 45.26
N ILE A 20 13.02 6.60 45.44
CA ILE A 20 13.81 7.20 44.33
C ILE A 20 14.27 6.11 43.36
N VAL A 21 14.76 4.98 43.88
CA VAL A 21 15.20 3.85 43.04
C VAL A 21 14.03 3.30 42.21
N TYR A 22 12.86 3.08 42.81
CA TYR A 22 11.68 2.62 42.06
C TYR A 22 11.20 3.65 41.04
N LEU A 23 11.28 4.94 41.35
CA LEU A 23 10.94 6.01 40.40
C LEU A 23 11.92 6.02 39.20
N ALA A 24 13.21 5.86 39.45
CA ALA A 24 14.23 5.78 38.41
C ALA A 24 14.04 4.55 37.51
N ILE A 25 13.79 3.38 38.11
CA ILE A 25 13.50 2.15 37.36
C ILE A 25 12.23 2.31 36.52
N THR A 26 11.16 2.87 37.11
CA THR A 26 9.91 3.11 36.38
C THR A 26 10.13 4.08 35.22
N GLY A 27 10.91 5.14 35.43
CA GLY A 27 11.31 6.08 34.37
C GLY A 27 12.07 5.40 33.24
N CYS A 28 13.03 4.52 33.56
CA CYS A 28 13.75 3.73 32.56
C CYS A 28 12.82 2.80 31.78
N VAL A 29 11.91 2.10 32.45
CA VAL A 29 10.93 1.21 31.79
C VAL A 29 10.03 2.01 30.84
N LEU A 30 9.51 3.16 31.28
CA LEU A 30 8.67 4.02 30.44
C LEU A 30 9.45 4.56 29.22
N ALA A 31 10.71 4.95 29.40
CA ALA A 31 11.57 5.39 28.31
C ALA A 31 11.80 4.27 27.28
N LEU A 32 12.08 3.05 27.73
CA LEU A 32 12.27 1.90 26.86
C LEU A 32 10.98 1.53 26.10
N VAL A 33 9.82 1.61 26.76
CA VAL A 33 8.52 1.40 26.10
C VAL A 33 8.29 2.45 25.02
N ALA A 34 8.56 3.73 25.30
CA ALA A 34 8.41 4.81 24.33
C ALA A 34 9.32 4.63 23.11
N ILE A 35 10.60 4.26 23.32
CA ILE A 35 11.55 3.97 22.23
C ILE A 35 11.06 2.78 21.40
N SER A 36 10.60 1.71 22.06
CA SER A 36 10.10 0.50 21.39
C SER A 36 8.85 0.76 20.56
N TRP A 37 7.97 1.66 21.01
CA TRP A 37 6.75 2.01 20.28
C TRP A 37 7.05 2.62 18.90
N ASN A 38 8.10 3.45 18.81
CA ASN A 38 8.53 4.04 17.54
C ASN A 38 9.02 2.99 16.53
N THR A 39 9.45 1.82 16.98
CA THR A 39 9.86 0.72 16.10
C THR A 39 8.68 -0.17 15.68
N ILE A 40 7.65 -0.31 16.53
CA ILE A 40 6.49 -1.18 16.27
C ILE A 40 5.50 -0.54 15.28
N VAL A 41 5.28 0.77 15.36
CA VAL A 41 4.35 1.49 14.46
C VAL A 41 4.61 1.22 12.96
N PRO A 42 5.84 1.36 12.42
CA PRO A 42 6.10 1.09 11.02
C PRO A 42 5.93 -0.39 10.63
N LEU A 43 6.15 -1.33 11.57
CA LEU A 43 5.93 -2.76 11.32
C LEU A 43 4.44 -3.09 11.18
N LYS A 44 3.58 -2.49 12.03
CA LYS A 44 2.13 -2.69 11.94
C LYS A 44 1.57 -2.11 10.64
N GLN A 45 2.00 -0.89 10.27
CA GLN A 45 1.60 -0.27 9.00
C GLN A 45 2.02 -1.11 7.79
N GLY A 46 3.20 -1.74 7.83
CA GLY A 46 3.64 -2.66 6.78
C GLY A 46 2.74 -3.89 6.64
N TYR A 47 2.33 -4.49 7.77
CA TYR A 47 1.43 -5.65 7.76
C TYR A 47 0.05 -5.32 7.19
N ASP A 48 -0.53 -4.17 7.55
CA ASP A 48 -1.84 -3.77 7.05
C ASP A 48 -1.80 -3.52 5.52
N VAL A 49 -0.71 -2.96 5.01
CA VAL A 49 -0.48 -2.78 3.56
C VAL A 49 -0.35 -4.14 2.85
N GLU A 50 0.49 -5.04 3.38
CA GLU A 50 0.67 -6.38 2.80
C GLU A 50 -0.63 -7.19 2.79
N LYS A 51 -1.45 -7.07 3.82
CA LYS A 51 -2.78 -7.69 3.87
C LYS A 51 -3.68 -7.15 2.75
N GLN A 52 -3.77 -5.84 2.59
CA GLN A 52 -4.56 -5.21 1.53
C GLN A 52 -4.04 -5.59 0.13
N LEU A 53 -2.72 -5.67 -0.05
CA LEU A 53 -2.11 -6.13 -1.31
C LEU A 53 -2.42 -7.59 -1.61
N SER A 54 -2.46 -8.45 -0.58
CA SER A 54 -2.87 -9.84 -0.72
C SER A 54 -4.33 -9.95 -1.14
N GLU A 55 -5.24 -9.20 -0.51
CA GLU A 55 -6.67 -9.17 -0.89
C GLU A 55 -6.84 -8.64 -2.32
N ALA A 56 -6.16 -7.55 -2.66
CA ALA A 56 -6.13 -6.99 -4.01
C ALA A 56 -5.63 -7.98 -5.07
N SER A 57 -4.57 -8.74 -4.75
CA SER A 57 -4.03 -9.75 -5.65
C SER A 57 -5.04 -10.87 -5.93
N LEU A 58 -5.77 -11.32 -4.91
CA LEU A 58 -6.80 -12.34 -5.07
C LEU A 58 -7.97 -11.86 -5.92
N GLU A 59 -8.43 -10.63 -5.73
CA GLU A 59 -9.48 -10.02 -6.55
C GLU A 59 -9.05 -9.87 -8.01
N LEU A 60 -7.83 -9.39 -8.25
CA LEU A 60 -7.26 -9.27 -9.60
C LEU A 60 -7.11 -10.63 -10.30
N LEU A 61 -6.76 -11.69 -9.56
CA LEU A 61 -6.69 -13.05 -10.08
C LEU A 61 -8.07 -13.65 -10.36
N SER A 62 -9.04 -13.35 -9.51
CA SER A 62 -10.44 -13.72 -9.73
C SER A 62 -10.98 -13.07 -11.00
N LEU A 63 -10.66 -11.79 -11.21
CA LEU A 63 -11.02 -11.03 -12.41
C LEU A 63 -10.53 -11.69 -13.70
N GLN A 64 -9.31 -12.27 -13.71
CA GLN A 64 -8.76 -12.91 -14.91
C GLN A 64 -9.57 -14.12 -15.39
N LYS A 65 -10.36 -14.76 -14.51
CA LYS A 65 -11.26 -15.86 -14.86
C LYS A 65 -12.62 -15.39 -15.40
N GLY A 66 -12.85 -14.08 -15.39
CA GLY A 66 -14.08 -13.45 -15.82
C GLY A 66 -14.26 -13.37 -17.34
N LYS A 67 -15.34 -12.70 -17.74
CA LYS A 67 -15.66 -12.43 -19.14
C LYS A 67 -15.07 -11.07 -19.54
N ALA A 68 -14.21 -11.05 -20.55
CA ALA A 68 -13.68 -9.80 -21.09
C ALA A 68 -14.73 -9.08 -21.97
N ARG A 69 -14.84 -7.75 -21.83
CA ARG A 69 -15.58 -6.89 -22.77
C ARG A 69 -14.82 -6.75 -24.08
N ASP A 70 -15.48 -6.94 -25.19
CA ASP A 70 -14.88 -6.72 -26.51
C ASP A 70 -14.91 -5.23 -26.89
N LEU A 71 -13.74 -4.60 -26.98
CA LEU A 71 -13.59 -3.18 -27.33
C LEU A 71 -13.82 -2.91 -28.82
N SER A 72 -13.76 -3.93 -29.68
CA SER A 72 -14.04 -3.79 -31.11
C SER A 72 -15.54 -3.63 -31.41
N LEU A 73 -16.40 -4.02 -30.47
CA LEU A 73 -17.85 -3.97 -30.59
C LEU A 73 -18.41 -2.82 -29.75
N PHE A 74 -18.96 -1.80 -30.42
CA PHE A 74 -19.55 -0.63 -29.77
C PHE A 74 -20.72 -0.95 -28.81
N SER A 75 -21.42 -2.06 -29.04
CA SER A 75 -22.56 -2.52 -28.22
C SER A 75 -22.21 -3.63 -27.22
N SER A 76 -20.92 -3.87 -26.97
CA SER A 76 -20.52 -4.93 -26.05
C SER A 76 -20.99 -4.65 -24.62
N ALA A 77 -21.48 -5.70 -23.96
CA ALA A 77 -21.77 -5.62 -22.54
C ALA A 77 -20.47 -5.39 -21.75
N GLN A 78 -20.59 -4.70 -20.61
CA GLN A 78 -19.52 -4.56 -19.63
C GLN A 78 -18.88 -5.90 -19.30
N GLY A 79 -17.56 -5.88 -19.15
CA GLY A 79 -16.74 -7.01 -18.79
C GLY A 79 -16.94 -7.34 -17.31
N SER A 80 -16.37 -8.45 -16.89
CA SER A 80 -16.19 -8.71 -15.47
C SER A 80 -15.40 -7.55 -14.87
N MET A 81 -15.81 -7.12 -13.68
CA MET A 81 -15.17 -6.05 -12.93
C MET A 81 -14.85 -6.54 -11.52
N CYS A 82 -13.78 -6.01 -10.95
CA CYS A 82 -13.50 -6.10 -9.51
C CYS A 82 -13.24 -4.70 -8.96
N SER A 83 -13.55 -4.51 -7.68
CA SER A 83 -13.28 -3.26 -6.96
C SER A 83 -12.24 -3.53 -5.89
N LEU A 84 -11.17 -2.74 -5.87
CA LEU A 84 -10.14 -2.79 -4.85
C LEU A 84 -10.36 -1.61 -3.90
N GLU A 85 -10.62 -1.92 -2.62
CA GLU A 85 -10.63 -0.91 -1.58
C GLU A 85 -9.24 -0.81 -0.98
N LEU A 86 -8.60 0.34 -1.17
CA LEU A 86 -7.28 0.63 -0.63
C LEU A 86 -7.40 1.74 0.42
N ASP A 87 -6.77 1.52 1.56
CA ASP A 87 -6.57 2.53 2.60
C ASP A 87 -5.11 2.49 3.04
N PHE A 88 -4.25 3.05 2.19
CA PHE A 88 -2.81 3.02 2.41
C PHE A 88 -2.37 4.17 3.32
N PRO A 89 -1.33 3.94 4.14
CA PRO A 89 -0.78 4.99 4.99
C PRO A 89 -0.22 6.15 4.13
N ARG A 90 -0.29 7.38 4.64
CA ARG A 90 0.14 8.62 3.93
C ARG A 90 1.63 8.64 3.59
N GLU A 91 2.38 7.73 4.19
CA GLU A 91 3.77 7.46 3.96
C GLU A 91 4.03 6.85 2.58
N ILE A 92 3.03 6.28 1.90
CA ILE A 92 3.18 5.73 0.54
C ILE A 92 2.95 6.84 -0.49
N THR A 93 3.92 7.01 -1.41
CA THR A 93 3.93 8.07 -2.43
C THR A 93 3.17 7.68 -3.69
N TYR A 94 3.33 6.45 -4.13
CA TYR A 94 2.67 5.90 -5.32
C TYR A 94 2.43 4.39 -5.18
N LEU A 95 1.53 3.89 -6.01
CA LEU A 95 1.24 2.48 -6.24
C LEU A 95 1.19 2.23 -7.75
N GLY A 96 2.05 1.34 -8.26
CA GLY A 96 2.09 0.92 -9.66
C GLY A 96 1.64 -0.54 -9.79
N PHE A 97 0.69 -0.81 -10.70
CA PHE A 97 0.29 -2.16 -11.08
C PHE A 97 0.86 -2.49 -12.45
N GLY A 98 1.65 -3.56 -12.50
CA GLY A 98 2.32 -4.07 -13.70
C GLY A 98 3.47 -3.24 -14.23
N VAL A 99 3.83 -2.15 -13.56
CA VAL A 99 4.91 -1.25 -13.96
C VAL A 99 5.68 -0.73 -12.73
N ASP A 100 6.99 -0.49 -12.90
CA ASP A 100 7.77 0.40 -12.04
C ASP A 100 7.75 1.81 -12.66
N PRO A 101 7.00 2.75 -12.07
CA PRO A 101 6.85 4.07 -12.66
C PRO A 101 8.00 5.04 -12.35
N ASP A 102 8.99 4.61 -11.56
CA ASP A 102 10.13 5.42 -11.12
C ASP A 102 11.40 4.53 -11.08
N PRO A 103 11.87 3.92 -12.20
CA PRO A 103 12.95 2.93 -12.16
C PRO A 103 14.27 3.43 -11.56
N ASP A 104 14.54 4.73 -11.68
CA ASP A 104 15.69 5.44 -11.09
C ASP A 104 15.52 5.79 -9.60
N ASN A 105 14.31 5.58 -9.04
CA ASN A 105 13.95 5.73 -7.63
C ASN A 105 14.17 7.15 -7.06
N ASP A 106 14.07 8.16 -7.92
CA ASP A 106 14.19 9.57 -7.54
C ASP A 106 12.89 10.12 -6.91
N GLY A 107 11.78 9.38 -7.08
CA GLY A 107 10.46 9.70 -6.53
C GLY A 107 9.59 10.54 -7.44
N ASN A 108 10.00 10.77 -8.68
CA ASN A 108 9.22 11.39 -9.72
C ASN A 108 8.75 10.30 -10.69
N VAL A 109 7.44 10.12 -10.84
CA VAL A 109 6.88 9.06 -11.70
C VAL A 109 6.68 9.51 -13.17
N THR A 110 7.10 10.72 -13.51
CA THR A 110 6.79 11.38 -14.79
C THR A 110 8.02 11.73 -15.64
N ASN A 111 9.22 11.62 -15.09
CA ASN A 111 10.48 12.00 -15.75
C ASN A 111 11.25 10.83 -16.36
N SER A 112 10.92 9.60 -15.98
CA SER A 112 11.52 8.38 -16.50
C SER A 112 10.50 7.51 -17.23
N ALA A 113 11.01 6.69 -18.17
CA ALA A 113 10.19 5.68 -18.83
C ALA A 113 9.83 4.59 -17.81
N TRP A 114 8.62 4.06 -17.88
CA TRP A 114 8.17 3.01 -16.97
C TRP A 114 8.76 1.65 -17.36
N ASP A 115 9.20 0.87 -16.37
CA ASP A 115 9.63 -0.52 -16.58
C ASP A 115 8.44 -1.47 -16.44
N ILE A 116 8.19 -2.30 -17.45
CA ILE A 116 7.03 -3.22 -17.46
C ILE A 116 7.37 -4.49 -16.68
N GLU A 117 6.67 -4.74 -15.58
CA GLU A 117 6.84 -5.93 -14.74
C GLU A 117 5.63 -6.92 -14.82
N ASN A 118 4.45 -6.46 -15.27
CA ASN A 118 3.20 -7.22 -15.39
C ASN A 118 2.60 -7.70 -14.06
N ASN A 119 3.05 -8.83 -13.52
CA ASN A 119 2.46 -9.46 -12.33
C ASN A 119 3.00 -8.88 -11.02
N THR A 120 3.21 -7.58 -10.97
CA THR A 120 3.81 -6.91 -9.81
C THR A 120 2.98 -5.72 -9.41
N ILE A 121 2.77 -5.54 -8.11
CA ILE A 121 2.32 -4.30 -7.50
C ILE A 121 3.53 -3.66 -6.81
N ILE A 122 3.88 -2.44 -7.18
CA ILE A 122 5.06 -1.72 -6.69
C ILE A 122 4.59 -0.50 -5.91
N TYR A 123 5.19 -0.27 -4.76
CA TYR A 123 4.87 0.89 -3.93
C TYR A 123 6.12 1.45 -3.28
N ARG A 124 6.13 2.76 -3.06
CA ARG A 124 7.27 3.48 -2.49
C ARG A 124 6.83 4.28 -1.28
N TYR A 125 7.65 4.24 -0.23
CA TYR A 125 7.48 5.06 0.96
C TYR A 125 8.22 6.41 0.81
N ASN A 126 7.78 7.43 1.57
CA ASN A 126 8.37 8.77 1.61
C ASN A 126 9.88 8.76 1.97
N ASN A 127 10.37 7.72 2.64
CA ASN A 127 11.79 7.54 2.96
C ASN A 127 12.62 6.97 1.80
N GLY A 128 12.03 6.80 0.60
CA GLY A 128 12.68 6.28 -0.60
C GLY A 128 12.73 4.76 -0.68
N VAL A 129 12.18 4.03 0.30
CA VAL A 129 12.11 2.56 0.26
C VAL A 129 11.03 2.15 -0.73
N LYS A 130 11.44 1.42 -1.77
CA LYS A 130 10.55 0.80 -2.75
C LYS A 130 10.37 -0.67 -2.43
N LYS A 131 9.13 -1.16 -2.47
CA LYS A 131 8.77 -2.56 -2.27
C LYS A 131 8.00 -3.08 -3.49
N ARG A 132 8.12 -4.39 -3.72
CA ARG A 132 7.44 -5.13 -4.79
C ARG A 132 6.63 -6.26 -4.19
N TRP A 133 5.41 -6.41 -4.66
CA TRP A 133 4.49 -7.48 -4.31
C TRP A 133 4.13 -8.26 -5.57
N ILE A 134 4.43 -9.56 -5.58
CA ILE A 134 4.24 -10.40 -6.77
C ILE A 134 2.83 -10.99 -6.72
N ILE A 135 2.09 -10.83 -7.81
CA ILE A 135 0.78 -11.48 -8.02
C ILE A 135 1.03 -12.85 -8.66
N GLU A 136 0.79 -13.92 -7.91
CA GLU A 136 0.96 -15.28 -8.42
C GLU A 136 -0.09 -15.61 -9.49
N GLY A 137 0.31 -16.22 -10.61
CA GLY A 137 -0.64 -16.69 -11.63
C GLY A 137 -0.16 -16.47 -13.06
N GLU A 138 -1.10 -16.46 -13.99
CA GLU A 138 -0.84 -16.11 -15.39
C GLU A 138 -0.56 -14.62 -15.55
N LYS A 139 0.06 -14.26 -16.68
CA LYS A 139 0.45 -12.89 -16.99
C LYS A 139 -0.77 -11.96 -17.03
N ILE A 140 -0.78 -10.93 -16.20
CA ILE A 140 -1.80 -9.88 -16.16
C ILE A 140 -1.26 -8.66 -16.90
N HIS A 141 -1.98 -8.24 -17.93
CA HIS A 141 -1.69 -7.02 -18.67
C HIS A 141 -2.54 -5.88 -18.12
N PHE A 142 -1.90 -4.93 -17.44
CA PHE A 142 -2.58 -3.74 -16.92
C PHE A 142 -2.58 -2.62 -17.96
N CYS A 143 -3.63 -1.81 -17.95
CA CYS A 143 -3.70 -0.60 -18.76
C CYS A 143 -4.55 0.46 -18.07
N GLN A 144 -4.09 1.70 -18.14
CA GLN A 144 -4.83 2.84 -17.62
C GLN A 144 -6.05 3.12 -18.51
N GLY A 145 -7.21 3.33 -17.90
CA GLY A 145 -8.42 3.71 -18.64
C GLY A 145 -8.68 5.21 -18.63
N ARG A 146 -9.27 5.70 -19.73
CA ARG A 146 -9.83 7.03 -19.85
C ARG A 146 -11.32 6.95 -20.18
N LEU A 147 -12.11 7.84 -19.59
CA LEU A 147 -13.52 7.94 -19.90
C LEU A 147 -13.70 8.71 -21.22
N SER A 148 -14.23 8.03 -22.24
CA SER A 148 -14.57 8.66 -23.52
C SER A 148 -15.77 9.60 -23.38
N ALA A 149 -15.89 10.58 -24.29
CA ALA A 149 -17.04 11.49 -24.36
C ALA A 149 -18.40 10.77 -24.48
N GLY A 150 -18.40 9.53 -24.99
CA GLY A 150 -19.58 8.65 -25.05
C GLY A 150 -19.90 7.90 -23.75
N GLY A 151 -19.21 8.18 -22.64
CA GLY A 151 -19.41 7.53 -21.34
C GLY A 151 -18.86 6.10 -21.25
N THR A 152 -18.03 5.69 -22.20
CA THR A 152 -17.41 4.36 -22.23
C THR A 152 -15.93 4.46 -21.84
N TRP A 153 -15.47 3.57 -20.96
CA TRP A 153 -14.06 3.46 -20.60
C TRP A 153 -13.27 2.78 -21.71
N LEU A 154 -12.19 3.42 -22.14
CA LEU A 154 -11.27 2.92 -23.16
C LEU A 154 -9.85 2.96 -22.64
N PRO A 155 -8.96 2.08 -23.11
CA PRO A 155 -7.52 2.20 -22.88
C PRO A 155 -7.03 3.62 -23.21
N GLU A 156 -6.19 4.16 -22.35
CA GLU A 156 -5.49 5.39 -22.62
C GLU A 156 -4.53 5.17 -23.81
N GLU A 157 -4.56 6.11 -24.76
CA GLU A 157 -3.67 6.01 -25.92
C GLU A 157 -2.24 6.31 -25.47
N ILE A 158 -1.34 5.36 -25.75
CA ILE A 158 0.09 5.52 -25.52
C ILE A 158 0.59 6.57 -26.51
N SER A 159 0.75 7.81 -26.01
CA SER A 159 1.17 8.96 -26.81
C SER A 159 2.62 8.87 -27.27
N ASP A 160 3.47 8.17 -26.50
CA ASP A 160 4.85 7.88 -26.85
C ASP A 160 5.20 6.41 -26.50
N PRO A 161 5.31 5.52 -27.49
CA PRO A 161 5.65 4.11 -27.24
C PRO A 161 7.01 3.91 -26.57
N SER A 162 7.90 4.92 -26.58
CA SER A 162 9.25 4.81 -26.02
C SER A 162 9.31 4.98 -24.51
N ASN A 163 8.28 5.54 -23.88
CA ASN A 163 8.24 5.78 -22.44
C ASN A 163 7.41 4.75 -21.65
N ASN A 164 6.75 3.80 -22.34
CA ASN A 164 5.86 2.78 -21.77
C ASN A 164 4.72 3.31 -20.87
N MET A 165 4.47 4.62 -20.86
CA MET A 165 3.39 5.22 -20.07
C MET A 165 2.05 4.74 -20.63
N GLY A 166 1.24 4.12 -19.79
CA GLY A 166 -0.02 3.47 -20.16
C GLY A 166 0.03 1.94 -20.28
N MET A 167 1.21 1.32 -20.18
CA MET A 167 1.39 -0.15 -20.12
C MET A 167 1.17 -0.74 -18.70
N GLY A 168 0.60 0.08 -17.82
CA GLY A 168 0.29 -0.26 -16.44
C GLY A 168 -0.64 0.78 -15.86
N VAL A 169 -0.80 0.72 -14.54
CA VAL A 169 -1.74 1.57 -13.80
C VAL A 169 -0.98 2.18 -12.64
N VAL A 170 -0.93 3.51 -12.56
CA VAL A 170 -0.20 4.22 -11.50
C VAL A 170 -1.16 5.12 -10.74
N ILE A 171 -1.12 5.00 -9.41
CA ILE A 171 -1.91 5.80 -8.48
C ILE A 171 -0.94 6.59 -7.62
N GLU A 172 -0.98 7.90 -7.71
CA GLU A 172 -0.23 8.80 -6.85
C GLU A 172 -1.05 9.21 -5.62
N LYS A 173 -0.37 9.68 -4.56
CA LYS A 173 -1.03 10.09 -3.32
C LYS A 173 -2.20 11.10 -3.55
N PRO A 174 -3.29 11.01 -2.77
CA PRO A 174 -3.59 9.98 -1.77
C PRO A 174 -4.06 8.66 -2.39
N ILE A 175 -3.56 7.54 -1.88
CA ILE A 175 -3.85 6.17 -2.37
C ILE A 175 -4.97 5.52 -1.55
N SER A 176 -5.86 6.34 -0.96
CA SER A 176 -7.03 5.84 -0.24
C SER A 176 -8.28 6.04 -1.11
N GLY A 177 -8.98 4.96 -1.42
CA GLY A 177 -10.15 4.99 -2.28
C GLY A 177 -10.58 3.62 -2.79
N THR A 178 -11.63 3.62 -3.61
CA THR A 178 -12.09 2.43 -4.34
C THR A 178 -11.66 2.53 -5.79
N TYR A 179 -10.88 1.54 -6.24
CA TYR A 179 -10.35 1.48 -7.60
C TYR A 179 -10.99 0.31 -8.33
N VAL A 180 -11.68 0.60 -9.43
CA VAL A 180 -12.38 -0.42 -10.22
C VAL A 180 -11.50 -0.86 -11.37
N PHE A 181 -11.42 -2.16 -11.59
CA PHE A 181 -10.75 -2.76 -12.73
C PHE A 181 -11.76 -3.57 -13.55
N GLU A 182 -11.70 -3.48 -14.87
CA GLU A 182 -12.53 -4.21 -15.82
C GLU A 182 -11.64 -5.09 -16.71
N LEU A 183 -12.09 -6.32 -16.97
CA LEU A 183 -11.47 -7.16 -17.98
C LEU A 183 -11.96 -6.77 -19.37
N VAL A 184 -11.05 -6.34 -20.24
CA VAL A 184 -11.34 -5.92 -21.61
C VAL A 184 -10.50 -6.68 -22.62
N ARG A 185 -10.96 -6.75 -23.86
CA ARG A 185 -10.31 -7.42 -24.98
C ARG A 185 -10.29 -6.52 -26.21
N SER A 186 -9.11 -6.38 -26.80
CA SER A 186 -8.91 -5.74 -28.10
C SER A 186 -8.10 -6.68 -28.99
N ASP A 187 -6.78 -6.47 -29.10
CA ASP A 187 -5.77 -7.34 -29.69
C ASP A 187 -5.20 -8.36 -28.67
N GLY A 188 -5.35 -8.08 -27.39
CA GLY A 188 -5.11 -8.97 -26.26
C GLY A 188 -6.17 -8.81 -25.17
N THR A 189 -6.02 -9.53 -24.06
CA THR A 189 -6.85 -9.34 -22.86
C THR A 189 -6.10 -8.47 -21.86
N PHE A 190 -6.76 -7.41 -21.39
CA PHE A 190 -6.21 -6.40 -20.50
C PHE A 190 -7.11 -6.20 -19.28
N THR A 191 -6.50 -5.80 -18.18
CA THR A 191 -7.13 -5.34 -16.96
C THR A 191 -7.10 -3.82 -16.96
N LEU A 192 -8.21 -3.22 -17.36
CA LEU A 192 -8.39 -1.78 -17.55
C LEU A 192 -8.81 -1.13 -16.23
N SER A 193 -8.19 -0.01 -15.86
CA SER A 193 -8.62 0.73 -14.69
C SER A 193 -9.68 1.80 -14.98
N HIS A 194 -10.63 1.96 -14.06
CA HIS A 194 -11.69 2.96 -14.11
C HIS A 194 -11.52 3.93 -12.94
N PHE A 195 -10.58 4.86 -13.02
CA PHE A 195 -10.42 5.93 -12.03
C PHE A 195 -10.20 7.28 -12.67
N SER A 196 -10.62 8.34 -11.96
CA SER A 196 -10.56 9.74 -12.38
C SER A 196 -9.85 10.59 -11.34
#